data_AF-A0A9Q2ITJ7-F1
#
_entry.id   AF-A0A9Q2ITJ7-F1
#
_cell.length_a   1.000
_cell.length_b   1.000
_cell.length_c   1.000
_cell.angle_alpha   90.00
_cell.angle_beta   90.00
_cell.angle_gamma   90.00
#
_symmetry.space_group_name_H-M   'P 1'
#
loop_
_entity.id
_entity.type
_entity.pdbx_description
1 polymer ?
#
loop_
_entity_poly.entity_id
_entity_poly.type
_entity_poly.pdbx_seq_one_letter_code
_entity_poly.pdbx_strand_id
1 'polypeptide(L)' 'MKDIIVTSADRSLFHLAARELGDACQWWRIAEFNGLNDPDLSWIETVLTLKIPGIISESSSGLPDDKGQ' A
#
# COMPACT_ATOMS: atom_id res chain seq x y z
N MET A 1 -1.65 11.54 5.57
CA MET A 1 -2.22 11.00 4.33
C MET A 1 -1.67 11.80 3.18
N LYS A 2 -1.14 11.12 2.15
CA LYS A 2 -0.55 11.74 0.97
C LYS A 2 -1.09 11.03 -0.26
N ASP A 3 -1.44 11.78 -1.29
CA ASP A 3 -1.80 11.23 -2.59
C ASP A 3 -0.54 11.14 -3.45
N ILE A 4 -0.30 9.99 -4.07
CA ILE A 4 0.78 9.78 -5.03
C ILE A 4 0.21 9.35 -6.38
N ILE A 5 0.91 9.72 -7.44
CA ILE A 5 0.64 9.23 -8.79
C ILE A 5 1.49 7.98 -8.99
N VAL A 6 0.83 6.86 -9.29
CA VAL A 6 1.46 5.57 -9.57
C VAL A 6 1.17 5.16 -10.99
N THR A 7 2.06 4.37 -11.55
CA THR A 7 1.93 3.83 -12.91
C THR A 7 2.32 2.36 -12.92
N SER A 8 2.14 1.67 -14.05
CA SER A 8 2.70 0.32 -14.23
C SER A 8 4.22 0.25 -14.01
N ALA A 9 4.95 1.37 -14.07
CA ALA A 9 6.37 1.44 -13.73
C ALA A 9 6.64 1.18 -12.23
N ASP A 10 5.67 1.43 -11.34
CA ASP A 10 5.78 1.12 -9.91
C ASP A 10 5.63 -0.39 -9.62
N ARG A 11 5.25 -1.18 -10.63
CA ARG A 11 5.13 -2.66 -10.67
C ARG A 11 4.12 -3.24 -9.68
N SER A 12 4.25 -2.96 -8.39
CA SER A 12 3.42 -3.52 -7.35
C SER A 12 3.33 -2.63 -6.10
N LEU A 13 2.24 -2.78 -5.34
CA LEU A 13 2.04 -2.12 -4.05
C LEU A 13 3.17 -2.42 -3.05
N PHE A 14 3.88 -3.55 -3.19
CA PHE A 14 5.07 -3.86 -2.37
C PHE A 14 6.18 -2.82 -2.54
N HIS A 15 6.45 -2.39 -3.77
CA HIS A 15 7.48 -1.38 -4.04
C HIS A 15 7.06 -0.02 -3.49
N LEU A 16 5.78 0.33 -3.64
CA LEU A 16 5.22 1.57 -3.09
C LEU A 16 5.26 1.56 -1.56
N ALA A 17 4.90 0.45 -0.92
CA ALA A 17 4.93 0.31 0.53
C ALA A 17 6.37 0.38 1.07
N ALA A 18 7.33 -0.28 0.42
CA ALA A 18 8.74 -0.16 0.79
C ALA A 18 9.24 1.29 0.69
N ARG A 19 8.85 2.01 -0.36
CA ARG A 19 9.28 3.39 -0.63
C ARG A 19 8.62 4.41 0.29
N GLU A 20 7.31 4.31 0.48
CA GLU A 20 6.52 5.33 1.16
C GLU A 20 6.25 4.99 2.64
N LEU A 21 6.12 3.71 2.97
CA LEU A 21 5.92 3.23 4.35
C LEU A 21 7.19 2.71 5.01
N GLY A 22 8.27 2.49 4.24
CA GLY A 22 9.50 1.87 4.72
C GLY A 22 9.41 0.35 4.89
N ASP A 23 8.23 -0.24 4.62
CA ASP A 23 7.96 -1.66 4.82
C ASP A 23 7.10 -2.21 3.68
N ALA A 24 7.68 -3.10 2.87
CA ALA A 24 7.00 -3.73 1.76
C ALA A 24 5.80 -4.58 2.20
N CYS A 25 5.84 -5.16 3.41
CA CYS A 25 4.78 -6.00 3.95
C CYS A 25 3.52 -5.20 4.30
N GLN A 26 3.61 -3.86 4.41
CA GLN A 26 2.45 -2.99 4.67
C GLN A 26 1.67 -2.60 3.40
N TRP A 27 1.93 -3.25 2.25
CA TRP A 27 1.18 -3.03 1.01
C TRP A 27 -0.34 -3.16 1.18
N TRP A 28 -0.79 -4.07 2.06
CA TRP A 28 -2.21 -4.29 2.35
C TRP A 28 -2.90 -3.05 2.92
N ARG A 29 -2.17 -2.18 3.64
CA ARG A 29 -2.73 -0.91 4.14
C ARG A 29 -3.02 0.04 3.00
N ILE A 30 -2.14 0.12 2.00
CA ILE A 30 -2.37 0.93 0.80
C ILE A 30 -3.55 0.34 0.03
N ALA A 31 -3.61 -0.98 -0.10
CA ALA A 31 -4.68 -1.66 -0.81
C ALA A 31 -6.05 -1.39 -0.16
N GLU A 32 -6.20 -1.67 1.13
CA GLU A 32 -7.42 -1.45 1.90
C GLU A 32 -7.86 0.02 1.87
N PHE A 33 -6.90 0.95 2.03
CA PHE A 33 -7.21 2.39 2.03
C PHE A 33 -7.68 2.93 0.66
N ASN A 34 -7.35 2.22 -0.43
CA ASN A 34 -7.77 2.58 -1.79
C ASN A 34 -8.85 1.64 -2.36
N GLY A 35 -9.33 0.66 -1.59
CA GLY A 35 -10.27 -0.35 -2.07
C GLY A 35 -9.69 -1.28 -3.13
N LEU A 36 -8.39 -1.53 -3.09
CA LEU A 36 -7.72 -2.53 -3.92
C LEU A 36 -7.61 -3.85 -3.16
N ASN A 37 -7.68 -4.95 -3.90
CA ASN A 37 -7.48 -6.30 -3.36
C ASN A 37 -6.21 -6.96 -3.88
N ASP A 38 -5.65 -6.43 -4.97
CA ASP A 38 -4.48 -6.98 -5.64
C ASP A 38 -3.26 -6.07 -5.44
N PRO A 39 -2.12 -6.63 -5.03
CA PRO A 39 -0.86 -5.88 -4.94
C PRO A 39 -0.22 -5.64 -6.29
N ASP A 40 -0.66 -6.33 -7.34
CA ASP A 40 -0.12 -6.13 -8.67
C ASP A 40 -0.65 -4.81 -9.26
N LEU A 41 0.23 -4.03 -9.88
CA LEU A 41 -0.12 -2.78 -10.58
C LEU A 41 0.21 -2.87 -12.08
N SER A 42 0.57 -4.06 -12.59
CA SER A 42 0.94 -4.24 -14.00
C SER A 42 -0.25 -4.05 -14.94
N TRP A 43 -1.47 -4.24 -14.43
CA TRP A 43 -2.72 -3.97 -15.14
C TRP A 43 -3.02 -2.48 -15.33
N ILE A 44 -2.28 -1.58 -14.65
CA ILE A 44 -2.54 -0.15 -14.77
C ILE A 44 -2.03 0.34 -16.13
N GLU A 45 -2.95 0.59 -17.05
CA GLU A 45 -2.65 1.12 -18.38
C GLU A 45 -2.34 2.63 -18.39
N THR A 46 -2.76 3.34 -17.35
CA THR A 46 -2.61 4.81 -17.20
C THR A 46 -1.97 5.19 -15.87
N VAL A 47 -2.03 6.46 -15.47
CA VAL A 47 -1.64 6.89 -14.14
C VAL A 47 -2.82 6.71 -13.17
N LEU A 48 -2.57 6.08 -12.02
CA LEU A 48 -3.55 5.91 -10.94
C LEU A 48 -3.13 6.79 -9.76
N THR A 49 -4.09 7.47 -9.13
CA THR A 49 -3.79 8.22 -7.89
C THR A 49 -4.09 7.33 -6.70
N LEU A 50 -3.06 6.95 -5.94
CA LEU A 50 -3.20 6.17 -4.72
C LEU A 50 -2.98 7.03 -3.49
N LYS A 51 -3.84 6.80 -2.50
CA LYS A 51 -3.78 7.40 -1.18
C LYS A 51 -2.89 6.57 -0.28
N ILE A 52 -1.80 7.15 0.18
CA ILE A 52 -0.88 6.50 1.11
C ILE A 52 -1.28 6.87 2.55
N PRO A 53 -1.65 5.88 3.38
CA PRO A 53 -1.84 6.12 4.80
C PRO A 53 -0.52 6.61 5.42
N GLY A 54 -0.60 7.44 6.47
CA GLY A 54 0.62 7.92 7.12
C GLY A 54 1.44 6.75 7.68
N ILE A 55 2.77 6.88 7.71
CA ILE A 55 3.62 5.94 8.43
C ILE A 55 3.19 5.91 9.89
N ILE A 56 2.66 4.77 10.32
CA ILE A 56 2.44 4.53 11.74
C ILE A 56 3.77 3.99 12.24
N SER A 57 4.63 4.84 12.79
CA SER A 57 5.89 4.46 13.45
C SER A 57 5.68 3.75 14.79
N GLU A 58 4.49 3.16 15.00
CA GLU A 58 4.23 2.33 16.17
C GLU A 58 4.92 0.99 15.91
N SER A 59 5.93 0.68 16.72
CA SER A 59 6.57 -0.64 16.80
C SER A 59 5.61 -1.70 17.34
N SER A 60 4.45 -1.85 16.72
CA SER A 60 3.44 -2.82 17.08
C SER A 60 3.23 -3.74 15.89
N SER A 61 3.89 -4.90 15.98
CA SER A 61 3.58 -6.17 15.31
C SER A 61 2.92 -6.03 13.93
N GLY A 62 3.69 -6.23 12.86
CA GLY A 62 3.30 -6.01 11.45
C GLY A 62 2.20 -6.91 10.88
N LEU A 63 1.25 -7.37 11.69
CA LEU A 63 0.04 -8.08 11.24
C LEU A 63 -1.19 -7.38 11.81
N PRO A 64 -2.28 -7.22 11.03
CA PRO A 64 -3.56 -6.84 11.62
C PRO A 64 -3.93 -7.91 12.67
N ASP A 65 -4.28 -7.48 13.88
CA ASP A 65 -4.91 -8.34 14.87
C ASP A 65 -6.10 -9.01 14.19
N ASP A 66 -6.00 -10.33 13.98
CA ASP A 66 -7.14 -11.19 13.66
C ASP A 66 -8.14 -11.02 14.80
N LYS A 67 -9.12 -10.12 14.63
CA LYS A 67 -10.26 -10.04 15.53
C LYS A 67 -11.18 -11.21 15.27
N GLY A 68 -10.71 -12.41 15.62
CA GLY A 68 -11.55 -13.53 15.99
C GLY A 68 -12.15 -13.25 17.37
N GLN A 69 -13.34 -12.61 17.39
CA GLN A 69 -14.33 -12.78 18.45
C GLN A 69 -15.74 -12.75 17.87
#